data_AF-A0A2G2VUT6-F1
#
_entry.id   AF-A0A2G2VUT6-F1
#
_cell.length_a   1.000
_cell.length_b   1.000
_cell.length_c   1.000
_cell.angle_alpha   90.00
_cell.angle_beta   90.00
_cell.angle_gamma   90.00
#
_symmetry.space_group_name_H-M   'P 1'
#
loop_
_entity.id
_entity.type
_entity.pdbx_description
1 polymer ?
#
loop_
_entity_poly.entity_id
_entity_poly.type
_entity_poly.pdbx_seq_one_letter_code
_entity_poly.pdbx_strand_id
1 'polypeptide(L)'
;MQNDQISASASSSFNDKSSNWIHLYVRSFSGETLVIPAYPTDTVEVIHDKITFITGISKIYGGKQLQLDQTVSDCGIEEEEGLQLVGRLRSTCHPQAWQLMNELYSLISGFCKRKYYLVPSNSEHIQYMLTKVLSMSPDDFDLASEHREIFISSSVPAALVMLYMSRTLGHKIIGDECIRRFIISLKNRPVKPIYSRYAIIVLEFCKILRETVGIEDDLYIFCRSTLGAIIEPIGITSCKADKKLVSLQDVFLFVGEIVAQLQYDLLSKSTDLSLSFNLVRDFAAFTLPVGNVISLHVPFGFPITFPLLEIDTDEAQYYRECIEWLYYRFYGLLLTMEFSLRLLEGRLGLQEKGEDTQVVQIWWSLCLKILKELNDISKLYTGMENVFWQKMREVKPSLCCLIVKLATESEDYGWLFEHKEVTDFKVRRHLAMLLLPEVGDNEALFYMLSGRSKLLEESFGYIGNASLENLRGSLFVEFKHEEATGSGVLREWF
;
A
#
# COMPACT_ATOMS: atom_id res chain seq x y z
N MET A 1 27.17 60.61 -41.44
CA MET A 1 26.20 61.18 -42.40
C MET A 1 25.03 60.20 -42.44
N GLN A 2 24.01 60.46 -41.61
CA GLN A 2 22.60 60.73 -41.98
C GLN A 2 21.91 59.51 -42.63
N ASN A 3 21.02 58.79 -41.94
CA ASN A 3 19.57 59.07 -41.72
C ASN A 3 18.80 59.15 -43.06
N ASP A 4 17.62 58.57 -43.30
CA ASP A 4 16.60 57.91 -42.47
C ASP A 4 15.50 57.31 -43.38
N GLN A 5 14.72 56.36 -42.83
CA GLN A 5 13.28 56.07 -43.04
C GLN A 5 12.75 55.43 -44.35
N ILE A 6 12.30 54.16 -44.31
CA ILE A 6 10.95 53.61 -43.99
C ILE A 6 9.91 53.76 -45.13
N SER A 7 9.51 52.62 -45.71
CA SER A 7 8.10 52.30 -45.98
C SER A 7 7.91 50.78 -46.07
N ALA A 8 7.10 50.24 -45.16
CA ALA A 8 6.70 48.84 -45.08
C ALA A 8 5.69 48.48 -46.18
N SER A 9 5.73 47.23 -46.67
CA SER A 9 4.65 46.23 -46.45
C SER A 9 4.77 45.03 -47.39
N ALA A 10 4.82 43.85 -46.76
CA ALA A 10 4.16 42.60 -47.14
C ALA A 10 4.42 41.99 -48.53
N SER A 11 5.22 40.92 -48.55
CA SER A 11 4.76 39.56 -48.88
C SER A 11 5.97 38.62 -48.96
N SER A 12 6.46 38.17 -47.80
CA SER A 12 7.26 36.95 -47.76
C SER A 12 6.34 35.80 -48.12
N SER A 13 6.52 35.25 -49.31
CA SER A 13 5.90 34.04 -49.81
C SER A 13 6.20 32.86 -48.89
N PHE A 14 5.39 32.71 -47.84
CA PHE A 14 4.97 31.41 -47.36
C PHE A 14 4.21 30.75 -48.52
N ASN A 15 4.90 29.92 -49.29
CA ASN A 15 4.23 29.01 -50.22
C ASN A 15 4.62 27.58 -49.87
N ASP A 16 3.59 26.85 -49.47
CA ASP A 16 3.38 25.41 -49.65
C ASP A 16 4.38 24.43 -49.03
N LYS A 17 4.23 24.21 -47.73
CA LYS A 17 4.12 22.83 -47.24
C LYS A 17 2.65 22.42 -47.33
N SER A 18 2.17 22.21 -48.56
CA SER A 18 0.90 21.54 -48.78
C SER A 18 0.95 20.18 -48.09
N SER A 19 -0.09 19.91 -47.32
CA SER A 19 -0.26 18.77 -46.44
C SER A 19 -0.18 17.42 -47.17
N ASN A 20 1.01 16.84 -47.27
CA ASN A 20 1.15 15.42 -47.65
C ASN A 20 1.19 14.57 -46.37
N TRP A 21 0.08 14.53 -45.65
CA TRP A 21 -0.15 13.58 -44.57
C TRP A 21 -0.92 12.40 -45.16
N ILE A 22 -0.44 11.19 -44.89
CA ILE A 22 -1.02 9.96 -45.42
C ILE A 22 -1.95 9.38 -44.35
N HIS A 23 -3.09 8.85 -44.80
CA HIS A 23 -4.02 8.12 -43.95
C HIS A 23 -3.67 6.64 -43.93
N LEU A 24 -3.16 6.16 -42.79
CA LEU A 24 -2.89 4.74 -42.59
C LEU A 24 -4.14 4.05 -42.03
N TYR A 25 -4.62 3.03 -42.73
CA TYR A 25 -5.77 2.23 -42.32
C TYR A 25 -5.32 0.99 -41.52
N VAL A 26 -5.29 1.10 -40.20
CA VAL A 26 -4.88 0.02 -39.29
C VAL A 26 -6.08 -0.84 -38.92
N ARG A 27 -6.13 -2.09 -39.38
CA ARG A 27 -7.21 -3.02 -39.00
C ARG A 27 -6.82 -3.83 -37.74
N SER A 28 -7.65 -3.78 -36.72
CA SER A 28 -7.52 -4.55 -35.47
C SER A 28 -7.98 -6.01 -35.63
N PHE A 29 -7.54 -6.89 -34.72
CA PHE A 29 -8.02 -8.27 -34.61
C PHE A 29 -9.51 -8.38 -34.26
N SER A 30 -10.11 -7.29 -33.75
CA SER A 30 -11.56 -7.16 -33.54
C SER A 30 -12.35 -6.93 -34.84
N GLY A 31 -11.65 -6.66 -35.97
CA GLY A 31 -12.24 -6.30 -37.25
C GLY A 31 -12.46 -4.79 -37.46
N GLU A 32 -12.19 -3.97 -36.43
CA GLU A 32 -12.31 -2.51 -36.50
C GLU A 32 -11.13 -1.91 -37.27
N THR A 33 -11.39 -0.92 -38.12
CA THR A 33 -10.36 -0.22 -38.89
C THR A 33 -10.16 1.18 -38.30
N LEU A 34 -8.95 1.48 -37.87
CA LEU A 34 -8.53 2.73 -37.27
C LEU A 34 -7.71 3.52 -38.28
N VAL A 35 -7.98 4.82 -38.40
CA VAL A 35 -7.29 5.70 -39.36
C VAL A 35 -6.27 6.54 -38.59
N ILE A 36 -4.99 6.42 -38.93
CA ILE A 36 -3.90 7.18 -38.29
C ILE A 36 -3.29 8.17 -39.29
N PRO A 37 -3.13 9.44 -38.90
CA PRO A 37 -2.35 10.39 -39.67
C PRO A 37 -0.85 10.15 -39.51
N ALA A 38 -0.15 9.92 -40.63
CA ALA A 38 1.30 9.78 -40.67
C ALA A 38 1.94 10.72 -41.69
N TYR A 39 3.14 11.18 -41.40
CA TYR A 39 3.96 11.89 -42.39
C TYR A 39 4.83 10.88 -43.15
N PRO A 40 5.15 11.12 -44.44
CA PRO A 40 6.08 10.29 -45.21
C PRO A 40 7.46 10.12 -44.55
N THR A 41 7.85 11.11 -43.73
CA THR A 41 9.09 11.14 -42.95
C THR A 41 8.99 10.45 -41.58
N ASP A 42 7.79 10.08 -41.14
CA ASP A 42 7.64 9.34 -39.88
C ASP A 42 8.31 7.97 -40.03
N THR A 43 9.06 7.57 -39.01
CA THR A 43 9.61 6.22 -38.95
C THR A 43 8.52 5.22 -38.53
N VAL A 44 8.77 3.94 -38.82
CA VAL A 44 7.92 2.84 -38.35
C VAL A 44 7.84 2.81 -36.82
N GLU A 45 8.87 3.27 -36.11
CA GLU A 45 8.86 3.48 -34.65
C GLU A 45 7.85 4.56 -34.22
N VAL A 46 7.84 5.72 -34.87
CA VAL A 46 6.88 6.81 -34.55
C VAL A 46 5.43 6.38 -34.81
N ILE A 47 5.21 5.60 -35.88
CA ILE A 47 3.88 5.04 -36.17
C ILE A 47 3.46 4.01 -35.11
N HIS A 48 4.40 3.20 -34.66
CA HIS A 48 4.20 2.26 -33.55
C HIS A 48 3.77 2.97 -32.28
N ASP A 49 4.43 4.06 -31.93
CA ASP A 49 4.11 4.83 -30.73
C ASP A 49 2.74 5.47 -30.85
N LYS A 50 2.37 5.99 -32.04
CA LYS A 50 1.02 6.51 -32.32
C LYS A 50 -0.04 5.41 -32.20
N ILE A 51 0.20 4.21 -32.76
CA ILE A 51 -0.72 3.07 -32.64
C ILE A 51 -0.84 2.64 -31.18
N THR A 52 0.28 2.54 -30.45
CA THR A 52 0.31 2.12 -29.05
C THR A 52 -0.41 3.13 -28.15
N PHE A 53 -0.22 4.41 -28.42
CA PHE A 53 -0.92 5.50 -27.73
C PHE A 53 -2.43 5.41 -27.94
N ILE A 54 -2.88 5.09 -29.15
CA ILE A 54 -4.32 5.04 -29.49
C ILE A 54 -4.98 3.73 -29.06
N THR A 55 -4.28 2.60 -29.17
CA THR A 55 -4.86 1.26 -29.00
C THR A 55 -4.47 0.57 -27.69
N GLY A 56 -3.46 1.07 -26.97
CA GLY A 56 -2.92 0.45 -25.76
C GLY A 56 -2.16 -0.86 -26.01
N ILE A 57 -2.03 -1.31 -27.26
CA ILE A 57 -1.41 -2.60 -27.62
C ILE A 57 -0.10 -2.31 -28.32
N SER A 58 1.02 -2.75 -27.73
CA SER A 58 2.33 -2.26 -28.17
C SER A 58 2.84 -2.84 -29.49
N LYS A 59 2.49 -4.07 -29.90
CA LYS A 59 3.25 -4.73 -30.99
C LYS A 59 2.42 -5.76 -31.76
N ILE A 60 1.93 -5.39 -32.94
CA ILE A 60 1.34 -6.32 -33.91
C ILE A 60 1.81 -5.94 -35.32
N TYR A 61 2.47 -6.85 -36.06
CA TYR A 61 2.77 -6.66 -37.48
C TYR A 61 2.66 -7.97 -38.26
N GLY A 62 2.05 -7.90 -39.44
CA GLY A 62 2.05 -8.92 -40.48
C GLY A 62 1.78 -8.29 -41.84
N GLY A 63 2.58 -8.70 -42.83
CA GLY A 63 2.95 -7.92 -44.02
C GLY A 63 4.47 -7.75 -44.06
N LYS A 64 5.04 -7.24 -45.17
CA LYS A 64 6.50 -7.02 -45.37
C LYS A 64 7.17 -6.57 -44.05
N GLN A 65 8.25 -7.24 -43.63
CA GLN A 65 8.94 -6.91 -42.38
C GLN A 65 9.57 -5.52 -42.52
N LEU A 66 8.89 -4.51 -41.99
CA LEU A 66 9.40 -3.15 -41.94
C LEU A 66 10.34 -3.02 -40.74
N GLN A 67 11.53 -2.49 -40.99
CA GLN A 67 12.51 -2.19 -39.94
C GLN A 67 12.11 -0.89 -39.22
N LEU A 68 12.41 -0.79 -37.93
CA LEU A 68 11.97 0.33 -37.08
C LEU A 68 12.56 1.68 -37.52
N ASP A 69 13.71 1.63 -38.18
CA ASP A 69 14.46 2.76 -38.72
C ASP A 69 14.01 3.18 -40.14
N GLN A 70 13.13 2.41 -40.79
CA GLN A 70 12.57 2.77 -42.10
C GLN A 70 11.49 3.85 -41.94
N THR A 71 11.47 4.82 -42.87
CA THR A 71 10.39 5.80 -42.97
C THR A 71 9.21 5.23 -43.75
N VAL A 72 8.03 5.83 -43.61
CA VAL A 72 6.84 5.49 -44.43
C VAL A 72 7.15 5.52 -45.92
N SER A 73 7.97 6.50 -46.36
CA SER A 73 8.40 6.61 -47.76
C SER A 73 9.32 5.46 -48.20
N ASP A 74 10.21 4.98 -47.33
CA ASP A 74 11.09 3.83 -47.60
C ASP A 74 10.31 2.51 -47.72
N CYS A 75 9.11 2.46 -47.14
CA CYS A 75 8.25 1.29 -47.15
C CYS A 75 7.42 1.16 -48.43
N GLY A 76 7.42 2.19 -49.30
CA GLY A 76 6.66 2.21 -50.55
C GLY A 76 5.14 2.23 -50.37
N ILE A 77 4.65 2.85 -49.30
CA ILE A 77 3.22 2.93 -48.97
C ILE A 77 2.62 4.12 -49.73
N GLU A 78 1.85 3.86 -50.79
CA GLU A 78 1.14 4.89 -51.56
C GLU A 78 -0.17 5.31 -50.88
N GLU A 79 -0.69 6.50 -51.26
CA GLU A 79 -1.84 7.19 -50.66
C GLU A 79 -3.15 6.37 -50.65
N GLU A 80 -3.26 5.33 -51.49
CA GLU A 80 -4.42 4.44 -51.59
C GLU A 80 -4.15 2.97 -51.22
N GLU A 81 -2.89 2.58 -50.97
CA GLU A 81 -2.57 1.24 -50.45
C GLU A 81 -2.68 1.24 -48.92
N GLY A 82 -3.91 1.10 -48.43
CA GLY A 82 -4.17 0.97 -47.00
C GLY A 82 -3.33 -0.16 -46.37
N LEU A 83 -2.54 0.18 -45.36
CA LEU A 83 -1.64 -0.75 -44.67
C LEU A 83 -2.45 -1.78 -43.86
N GLN A 84 -2.77 -2.94 -44.46
CA GLN A 84 -3.53 -3.98 -43.78
C GLN A 84 -2.68 -4.68 -42.71
N LEU A 85 -2.81 -4.23 -41.47
CA LEU A 85 -2.16 -4.83 -40.30
C LEU A 85 -2.86 -6.17 -39.97
N VAL A 86 -2.29 -7.31 -40.38
CA VAL A 86 -2.77 -8.65 -39.97
C VAL A 86 -1.87 -9.17 -38.87
N GLY A 87 -2.43 -9.39 -37.68
CA GLY A 87 -1.60 -9.73 -36.52
C GLY A 87 -0.96 -11.10 -36.58
N ARG A 88 0.37 -11.13 -36.61
CA ARG A 88 1.17 -12.28 -36.18
C ARG A 88 1.83 -11.96 -34.86
N LEU A 89 1.78 -12.92 -33.94
CA LEU A 89 2.66 -12.98 -32.77
C LEU A 89 4.10 -12.87 -33.31
N ARG A 90 4.83 -11.77 -33.02
CA ARG A 90 6.30 -11.83 -33.04
C ARG A 90 6.70 -13.01 -32.14
N SER A 91 7.87 -13.60 -32.39
CA SER A 91 8.48 -14.59 -31.50
C SER A 91 8.48 -14.01 -30.09
N THR A 92 7.46 -14.34 -29.31
CA THR A 92 7.41 -14.03 -27.90
C THR A 92 8.25 -15.13 -27.27
N CYS A 93 9.07 -14.80 -26.27
CA CYS A 93 9.79 -15.81 -25.51
C CYS A 93 8.81 -16.84 -24.89
N HIS A 94 7.52 -16.46 -24.76
CA HIS A 94 6.46 -17.22 -24.10
C HIS A 94 5.15 -17.24 -24.92
N PRO A 95 5.08 -17.98 -26.05
CA PRO A 95 3.89 -18.01 -26.91
C PRO A 95 2.68 -18.65 -26.22
N GLN A 96 2.92 -19.64 -25.35
CA GLN A 96 1.88 -20.32 -24.59
C GLN A 96 1.19 -19.38 -23.59
N ALA A 97 1.95 -18.48 -22.94
CA ALA A 97 1.39 -17.50 -22.01
C ALA A 97 0.48 -16.49 -22.74
N TRP A 98 0.92 -15.98 -23.88
CA TRP A 98 0.11 -15.07 -24.71
C TRP A 98 -1.15 -15.72 -25.26
N GLN A 99 -1.07 -16.99 -25.71
CA GLN A 99 -2.25 -17.73 -26.15
C GLN A 99 -3.29 -17.84 -25.03
N LEU A 100 -2.88 -18.26 -23.83
CA LEU A 100 -3.76 -18.32 -22.68
C LEU A 100 -4.37 -16.97 -22.31
N MET A 101 -3.58 -15.88 -22.34
CA MET A 101 -4.10 -14.54 -22.04
C MET A 101 -5.12 -14.06 -23.08
N ASN A 102 -4.92 -14.38 -24.36
CA ASN A 102 -5.86 -14.04 -25.44
C ASN A 102 -7.15 -14.89 -25.37
N GLU A 103 -7.03 -16.18 -25.05
CA GLU A 103 -8.18 -17.06 -24.79
C GLU A 103 -9.00 -16.55 -23.60
N LEU A 104 -8.31 -16.20 -22.50
CA LEU A 104 -8.92 -15.63 -21.31
C LEU A 104 -9.63 -14.31 -21.61
N TYR A 105 -8.98 -13.38 -22.33
CA TYR A 105 -9.60 -12.13 -22.78
C TYR A 105 -10.83 -12.38 -23.65
N SER A 106 -10.75 -13.31 -24.60
CA SER A 106 -11.86 -13.66 -25.48
C SER A 106 -13.05 -14.22 -24.72
N LEU A 107 -12.79 -15.07 -23.71
CA LEU A 107 -13.81 -15.60 -22.83
C LEU A 107 -14.49 -14.49 -22.01
N ILE A 108 -13.72 -13.64 -21.33
CA ILE A 108 -14.25 -12.54 -20.49
C ILE A 108 -15.01 -11.52 -21.34
N SER A 109 -14.45 -11.12 -22.49
CA SER A 109 -15.09 -10.17 -23.40
C SER A 109 -16.37 -10.75 -24.01
N GLY A 110 -16.43 -12.08 -24.23
CA GLY A 110 -17.64 -12.79 -24.60
C GLY A 110 -18.76 -12.61 -23.58
N PHE A 111 -18.46 -12.71 -22.29
CA PHE A 111 -19.42 -12.46 -21.22
C PHE A 111 -19.84 -10.99 -21.15
N CYS A 112 -18.90 -10.06 -21.31
CA CYS A 112 -19.19 -8.62 -21.33
C CYS A 112 -20.11 -8.23 -22.51
N LYS A 113 -19.91 -8.85 -23.68
CA LYS A 113 -20.71 -8.62 -24.90
C LYS A 113 -22.02 -9.42 -24.94
N ARG A 114 -22.41 -10.09 -23.83
CA ARG A 114 -23.62 -10.92 -23.70
C ARG A 114 -23.74 -12.06 -24.71
N LYS A 115 -22.61 -12.57 -25.22
CA LYS A 115 -22.58 -13.69 -26.18
C LYS A 115 -22.77 -15.06 -25.50
N TYR A 116 -22.63 -15.12 -24.18
CA TYR A 116 -22.70 -16.34 -23.38
C TYR A 116 -23.48 -16.09 -22.08
N TYR A 117 -24.16 -17.13 -21.57
CA TYR A 117 -24.72 -17.13 -20.22
C TYR A 117 -23.64 -17.58 -19.22
N LEU A 118 -23.52 -16.88 -18.09
CA LEU A 118 -22.55 -17.23 -17.05
C LEU A 118 -23.08 -18.36 -16.16
N VAL A 119 -22.31 -19.45 -16.08
CA VAL A 119 -22.53 -20.64 -15.24
C VAL A 119 -21.36 -20.75 -14.26
N PRO A 120 -21.53 -21.26 -13.02
CA PRO A 120 -20.45 -21.36 -12.03
C PRO A 120 -19.16 -22.03 -12.53
N SER A 121 -19.28 -23.03 -13.41
CA SER A 121 -18.15 -23.69 -14.10
C SER A 121 -17.24 -22.71 -14.86
N ASN A 122 -17.77 -21.57 -15.32
CA ASN A 122 -17.00 -20.57 -16.06
C ASN A 122 -16.12 -19.73 -15.14
N SER A 123 -16.54 -19.48 -13.89
CA SER A 123 -15.71 -18.80 -12.87
C SER A 123 -14.49 -19.66 -12.53
N GLU A 124 -14.70 -20.96 -12.33
CA GLU A 124 -13.61 -21.92 -12.10
C GLU A 124 -12.65 -22.00 -13.29
N HIS A 125 -13.18 -21.94 -14.52
CA HIS A 125 -12.35 -21.95 -15.72
C HIS A 125 -11.51 -20.68 -15.88
N ILE A 126 -12.09 -19.49 -15.61
CA ILE A 126 -11.35 -18.22 -15.55
C ILE A 126 -10.23 -18.30 -14.51
N GLN A 127 -10.54 -18.81 -13.31
CA GLN A 127 -9.57 -18.97 -12.24
C GLN A 127 -8.44 -19.94 -12.58
N TYR A 128 -8.78 -21.06 -13.21
CA TYR A 128 -7.81 -22.03 -13.67
C TYR A 128 -6.85 -21.39 -14.68
N MET A 129 -7.35 -20.63 -15.66
CA MET A 129 -6.51 -19.95 -16.65
C MET A 129 -5.59 -18.90 -16.00
N LEU A 130 -6.13 -18.08 -15.10
CA LEU A 130 -5.34 -17.09 -14.35
C LEU A 130 -4.21 -17.74 -13.54
N THR A 131 -4.52 -18.81 -12.81
CA THR A 131 -3.55 -19.54 -12.00
C THR A 131 -2.51 -20.25 -12.88
N LYS A 132 -2.93 -20.78 -14.04
CA LYS A 132 -2.06 -21.44 -15.00
C LYS A 132 -1.03 -20.47 -15.58
N VAL A 133 -1.42 -19.26 -15.95
CA VAL A 133 -0.49 -18.23 -16.45
C VAL A 133 0.55 -17.88 -15.37
N LEU A 134 0.15 -17.76 -14.10
CA LEU A 134 1.09 -17.54 -13.00
C LEU A 134 2.05 -18.72 -12.80
N SER A 135 1.61 -19.96 -13.03
CA SER A 135 2.44 -21.16 -12.90
C SER A 135 3.47 -21.33 -14.03
N MET A 136 3.29 -20.63 -15.15
CA MET A 136 4.23 -20.63 -16.27
C MET A 136 5.44 -19.72 -16.05
N SER A 137 5.37 -18.81 -15.07
CA SER A 137 6.47 -17.90 -14.76
C SER A 137 7.66 -18.67 -14.16
N PRO A 138 8.89 -18.51 -14.71
CA PRO A 138 10.09 -19.13 -14.15
C PRO A 138 10.46 -18.52 -12.80
N ASP A 139 11.26 -19.23 -12.02
CA ASP A 139 11.79 -18.75 -10.73
C ASP A 139 12.79 -17.59 -10.89
N ASP A 140 13.47 -17.53 -12.04
CA ASP A 140 14.45 -16.49 -12.40
C ASP A 140 13.84 -15.08 -12.45
N PHE A 141 14.57 -14.07 -11.97
CA PHE A 141 14.07 -12.69 -11.82
C PHE A 141 13.88 -11.94 -13.12
N ASP A 142 14.79 -12.10 -14.08
CA ASP A 142 14.71 -11.37 -15.34
C ASP A 142 13.71 -12.04 -16.28
N LEU A 143 13.68 -13.38 -16.33
CA LEU A 143 12.74 -14.13 -17.18
C LEU A 143 11.29 -14.08 -16.67
N ALA A 144 11.08 -13.91 -15.36
CA ALA A 144 9.73 -13.71 -14.80
C ALA A 144 9.19 -12.29 -15.08
N SER A 145 10.07 -11.31 -15.31
CA SER A 145 9.68 -9.93 -15.62
C SER A 145 8.92 -9.83 -16.94
N GLU A 146 9.24 -10.70 -17.90
CA GLU A 146 8.55 -10.81 -19.20
C GLU A 146 7.13 -11.36 -19.03
N HIS A 147 6.92 -12.43 -18.25
CA HIS A 147 5.58 -12.99 -17.99
C HIS A 147 4.64 -11.98 -17.30
N ARG A 148 5.18 -11.12 -16.43
CA ARG A 148 4.43 -10.01 -15.83
C ARG A 148 4.04 -8.97 -16.88
N GLU A 149 4.96 -8.58 -17.76
CA GLU A 149 4.66 -7.63 -18.84
C GLU A 149 3.58 -8.16 -19.78
N ILE A 150 3.55 -9.48 -20.03
CA ILE A 150 2.46 -10.14 -20.76
C ILE A 150 1.12 -9.92 -20.06
N PHE A 151 1.06 -10.08 -18.74
CA PHE A 151 -0.20 -9.89 -18.00
C PHE A 151 -0.68 -8.44 -18.03
N ILE A 152 0.21 -7.48 -17.74
CA ILE A 152 -0.12 -6.05 -17.72
C ILE A 152 -0.49 -5.55 -19.13
N SER A 153 0.23 -6.01 -20.15
CA SER A 153 -0.03 -5.64 -21.56
C SER A 153 -1.22 -6.39 -22.16
N SER A 154 -1.71 -7.44 -21.51
CA SER A 154 -2.95 -8.09 -21.91
C SER A 154 -4.13 -7.22 -21.47
N SER A 155 -5.17 -7.11 -22.29
CA SER A 155 -6.40 -6.41 -21.90
C SER A 155 -7.23 -7.18 -20.85
N VAL A 156 -6.67 -8.22 -20.21
CA VAL A 156 -7.36 -9.08 -19.23
C VAL A 156 -7.69 -8.36 -17.92
N PRO A 157 -6.78 -7.61 -17.27
CA PRO A 157 -7.11 -6.88 -16.03
C PRO A 157 -8.28 -5.93 -16.24
N ALA A 158 -8.23 -5.13 -17.32
CA ALA A 158 -9.31 -4.25 -17.72
C ALA A 158 -10.61 -5.02 -18.02
N ALA A 159 -10.53 -6.17 -18.70
CA ALA A 159 -11.70 -7.00 -18.97
C ALA A 159 -12.35 -7.60 -17.70
N LEU A 160 -11.54 -8.00 -16.72
CA LEU A 160 -12.03 -8.47 -15.43
C LEU A 160 -12.73 -7.35 -14.66
N VAL A 161 -12.17 -6.13 -14.66
CA VAL A 161 -12.82 -4.96 -14.05
C VAL A 161 -14.10 -4.58 -14.80
N MET A 162 -14.13 -4.67 -16.13
CA MET A 162 -15.36 -4.50 -16.91
C MET A 162 -16.43 -5.54 -16.55
N LEU A 163 -16.02 -6.79 -16.27
CA LEU A 163 -16.92 -7.84 -15.80
C LEU A 163 -17.50 -7.50 -14.42
N TYR A 164 -16.65 -7.03 -13.50
CA TYR A 164 -17.08 -6.50 -12.20
C TYR A 164 -18.04 -5.31 -12.35
N MET A 165 -17.80 -4.44 -13.32
CA MET A 165 -18.62 -3.27 -13.63
C MET A 165 -19.93 -3.57 -14.37
N SER A 166 -20.20 -4.84 -14.67
CA SER A 166 -21.40 -5.23 -15.39
C SER A 166 -22.67 -4.88 -14.60
N ARG A 167 -23.70 -4.38 -15.30
CA ARG A 167 -25.04 -4.14 -14.74
C ARG A 167 -25.75 -5.44 -14.32
N THR A 168 -25.30 -6.59 -14.82
CA THR A 168 -25.85 -7.90 -14.45
C THR A 168 -25.21 -8.35 -13.13
N LEU A 169 -26.01 -8.50 -12.07
CA LEU A 169 -25.53 -8.86 -10.74
C LEU A 169 -24.66 -10.13 -10.75
N GLY A 170 -25.05 -11.17 -11.49
CA GLY A 170 -24.26 -12.41 -11.61
C GLY A 170 -22.89 -12.19 -12.26
N HIS A 171 -22.78 -11.29 -13.22
CA HIS A 171 -21.49 -10.95 -13.85
C HIS A 171 -20.62 -10.15 -12.89
N LYS A 172 -21.20 -9.20 -12.16
CA LYS A 172 -20.51 -8.43 -11.12
C LYS A 172 -19.94 -9.34 -10.03
N ILE A 173 -20.74 -10.27 -9.51
CA ILE A 173 -20.31 -11.24 -8.49
C ILE A 173 -19.14 -12.09 -8.99
N ILE A 174 -19.21 -12.58 -10.23
CA ILE A 174 -18.14 -13.40 -10.80
C ILE A 174 -16.88 -12.57 -11.05
N GLY A 175 -17.01 -11.32 -11.51
CA GLY A 175 -15.87 -10.40 -11.62
C GLY A 175 -15.19 -10.14 -10.28
N ASP A 176 -15.98 -9.86 -9.23
CA ASP A 176 -15.49 -9.67 -7.86
C ASP A 176 -14.78 -10.93 -7.34
N GLU A 177 -15.43 -12.10 -7.42
CA GLU A 177 -14.85 -13.37 -7.00
C GLU A 177 -13.57 -13.68 -7.79
N CYS A 178 -13.57 -13.41 -9.10
CA CYS A 178 -12.44 -13.65 -9.97
C CYS A 178 -11.20 -12.85 -9.53
N ILE A 179 -11.39 -11.55 -9.33
CA ILE A 179 -10.32 -10.63 -8.95
C ILE A 179 -9.84 -10.94 -7.52
N ARG A 180 -10.75 -11.13 -6.56
CA ARG A 180 -10.39 -11.40 -5.16
C ARG A 180 -9.57 -12.68 -5.02
N ARG A 181 -10.05 -13.79 -5.58
CA ARG A 181 -9.32 -15.07 -5.51
C ARG A 181 -7.98 -14.99 -6.23
N PHE A 182 -7.90 -14.29 -7.36
CA PHE A 182 -6.63 -14.10 -8.06
C PHE A 182 -5.63 -13.34 -7.19
N ILE A 183 -6.04 -12.21 -6.61
CA ILE A 183 -5.18 -11.40 -5.72
C ILE A 183 -4.77 -12.18 -4.46
N ILE A 184 -5.67 -12.95 -3.85
CA ILE A 184 -5.32 -13.82 -2.71
C ILE A 184 -4.28 -14.86 -3.12
N SER A 185 -4.40 -15.44 -4.32
CA SER A 185 -3.41 -16.39 -4.84
C SER A 185 -2.03 -15.77 -5.04
N LEU A 186 -1.96 -14.48 -5.33
CA LEU A 186 -0.69 -13.72 -5.41
C LEU A 186 -0.08 -13.50 -4.03
N LYS A 187 -0.91 -13.16 -3.03
CA LYS A 187 -0.48 -12.93 -1.64
C LYS A 187 0.06 -14.19 -0.95
N ASN A 188 -0.56 -15.35 -1.18
CA ASN A 188 -0.30 -16.57 -0.41
C ASN A 188 0.92 -17.39 -0.89
N ARG A 189 1.63 -16.96 -1.93
CA ARG A 189 2.83 -17.66 -2.40
C ARG A 189 4.00 -17.43 -1.42
N PRO A 190 4.97 -18.38 -1.30
CA PRO A 190 6.03 -18.37 -0.27
C PRO A 190 7.10 -17.28 -0.43
N VAL A 191 7.31 -16.48 0.62
CA VAL A 191 8.18 -15.30 0.75
C VAL A 191 9.63 -15.52 0.28
N LYS A 192 10.01 -14.82 -0.79
CA LYS A 192 11.36 -14.65 -1.38
C LYS A 192 11.43 -13.19 -1.88
N PRO A 193 12.59 -12.58 -2.16
CA PRO A 193 12.69 -11.22 -2.76
C PRO A 193 12.00 -11.05 -4.15
N ILE A 194 11.29 -12.10 -4.59
CA ILE A 194 10.47 -12.27 -5.78
C ILE A 194 9.08 -11.57 -5.67
N TYR A 195 8.57 -11.22 -4.48
CA TYR A 195 7.19 -10.69 -4.32
C TYR A 195 6.95 -9.27 -4.83
N SER A 196 8.01 -8.51 -5.07
CA SER A 196 7.88 -7.25 -5.81
C SER A 196 7.29 -7.46 -7.21
N ARG A 197 7.41 -8.67 -7.78
CA ARG A 197 6.85 -9.05 -9.08
C ARG A 197 5.30 -9.00 -9.11
N TYR A 198 4.64 -9.45 -8.04
CA TYR A 198 3.17 -9.51 -7.98
C TYR A 198 2.54 -8.23 -7.47
N ALA A 199 3.29 -7.43 -6.70
CA ALA A 199 2.84 -6.12 -6.25
C ALA A 199 2.44 -5.22 -7.43
N ILE A 200 3.17 -5.27 -8.55
CA ILE A 200 2.82 -4.52 -9.77
C ILE A 200 1.51 -5.00 -10.38
N ILE A 201 1.23 -6.30 -10.37
CA ILE A 201 -0.05 -6.83 -10.88
C ILE A 201 -1.20 -6.31 -10.02
N VAL A 202 -1.05 -6.32 -8.69
CA VAL A 202 -2.07 -5.77 -7.78
C VAL A 202 -2.19 -4.25 -7.95
N LEU A 203 -1.08 -3.54 -8.16
CA LEU A 203 -1.04 -2.11 -8.45
C LEU A 203 -1.83 -1.78 -9.73
N GLU A 204 -1.71 -2.60 -10.78
CA GLU A 204 -2.47 -2.41 -12.01
C GLU A 204 -3.98 -2.50 -11.77
N PHE A 205 -4.44 -3.48 -10.99
CA PHE A 205 -5.84 -3.53 -10.56
C PHE A 205 -6.24 -2.30 -9.74
N CYS A 206 -5.37 -1.82 -8.84
CA CYS A 206 -5.65 -0.61 -8.06
C CYS A 206 -5.83 0.61 -8.99
N LYS A 207 -4.97 0.79 -10.00
CA LYS A 207 -5.07 1.89 -10.97
C LYS A 207 -6.38 1.84 -11.75
N ILE A 208 -6.70 0.69 -12.35
CA ILE A 208 -7.92 0.52 -13.15
C ILE A 208 -9.18 0.71 -12.28
N LEU A 209 -9.23 0.10 -11.09
CA LEU A 209 -10.38 0.23 -10.19
C LEU A 209 -10.55 1.67 -9.70
N ARG A 210 -9.46 2.34 -9.32
CA ARG A 210 -9.50 3.74 -8.90
C ARG A 210 -10.12 4.65 -9.96
N GLU A 211 -9.78 4.46 -11.23
CA GLU A 211 -10.30 5.26 -12.35
C GLU A 211 -11.75 4.91 -12.71
N THR A 212 -12.16 3.64 -12.52
CA THR A 212 -13.45 3.14 -13.00
C THR A 212 -14.56 3.16 -11.94
N VAL A 213 -14.27 2.72 -10.72
CA VAL A 213 -15.24 2.57 -9.61
C VAL A 213 -15.05 3.58 -8.49
N GLY A 214 -13.85 4.13 -8.35
CA GLY A 214 -13.51 5.13 -7.34
C GLY A 214 -12.96 4.54 -6.04
N ILE A 215 -12.56 5.45 -5.14
CA ILE A 215 -11.76 5.13 -3.93
C ILE A 215 -12.54 4.48 -2.77
N GLU A 216 -13.86 4.55 -2.82
CA GLU A 216 -14.75 4.01 -1.78
C GLU A 216 -15.26 2.59 -2.12
N ASP A 217 -14.91 2.05 -3.29
CA ASP A 217 -15.38 0.73 -3.71
C ASP A 217 -14.69 -0.41 -2.92
N ASP A 218 -15.48 -1.40 -2.50
CA ASP A 218 -15.01 -2.53 -1.67
C ASP A 218 -13.92 -3.36 -2.34
N LEU A 219 -13.94 -3.49 -3.67
CA LEU A 219 -12.93 -4.24 -4.41
C LEU A 219 -11.65 -3.41 -4.54
N TYR A 220 -11.76 -2.09 -4.75
CA TYR A 220 -10.61 -1.19 -4.70
C TYR A 220 -9.92 -1.22 -3.34
N ILE A 221 -10.67 -1.04 -2.25
CA ILE A 221 -10.14 -1.08 -0.87
C ILE A 221 -9.44 -2.41 -0.62
N PHE A 222 -10.04 -3.52 -1.03
CA PHE A 222 -9.43 -4.85 -0.91
C PHE A 222 -8.10 -4.98 -1.68
N CYS A 223 -8.03 -4.47 -2.91
CA CYS A 223 -6.81 -4.49 -3.72
C CYS A 223 -5.72 -3.62 -3.08
N ARG A 224 -6.06 -2.40 -2.66
CA ARG A 224 -5.17 -1.46 -1.97
C ARG A 224 -4.61 -2.05 -0.68
N SER A 225 -5.46 -2.63 0.15
CA SER A 225 -5.05 -3.32 1.38
C SER A 225 -4.13 -4.50 1.11
N THR A 226 -4.40 -5.28 0.05
CA THR A 226 -3.55 -6.42 -0.31
C THR A 226 -2.20 -5.96 -0.85
N LEU A 227 -2.17 -4.87 -1.63
CA LEU A 227 -0.93 -4.25 -2.09
C LEU A 227 -0.07 -3.82 -0.89
N GLY A 228 -0.67 -3.10 0.07
CA GLY A 228 -0.01 -2.69 1.32
C GLY A 228 0.65 -3.87 2.04
N ALA A 229 -0.11 -4.95 2.26
CA ALA A 229 0.40 -6.15 2.93
C ALA A 229 1.52 -6.88 2.15
N ILE A 230 1.60 -6.71 0.83
CA ILE A 230 2.71 -7.25 0.02
C ILE A 230 3.94 -6.35 0.14
N ILE A 231 3.78 -5.02 0.05
CA ILE A 231 4.92 -4.10 0.01
C ILE A 231 5.51 -3.81 1.39
N GLU A 232 4.74 -3.91 2.47
CA GLU A 232 5.18 -3.63 3.85
C GLU A 232 6.47 -4.39 4.22
N PRO A 233 6.59 -5.72 4.02
CA PRO A 233 7.83 -6.45 4.32
C PRO A 233 8.92 -6.32 3.23
N ILE A 234 8.60 -5.88 2.02
CA ILE A 234 9.52 -5.88 0.87
C ILE A 234 10.18 -4.52 0.65
N GLY A 235 9.46 -3.44 0.95
CA GLY A 235 9.82 -2.09 0.56
C GLY A 235 9.39 -1.72 -0.86
N ILE A 236 9.74 -0.49 -1.25
CA ILE A 236 9.44 0.10 -2.56
C ILE A 236 10.71 0.75 -3.15
N THR A 237 10.67 1.10 -4.43
CA THR A 237 11.81 1.73 -5.11
C THR A 237 11.74 3.25 -5.12
N SER A 238 12.93 3.86 -5.09
CA SER A 238 13.12 5.31 -5.18
C SER A 238 12.94 5.84 -6.60
N CYS A 239 13.33 5.10 -7.65
CA CYS A 239 13.41 5.60 -9.03
C CYS A 239 12.16 5.32 -9.88
N LYS A 240 11.73 6.27 -10.70
CA LYS A 240 10.64 6.09 -11.70
C LYS A 240 10.98 5.10 -12.82
N ALA A 241 12.27 4.85 -13.07
CA ALA A 241 12.74 4.16 -14.27
C ALA A 241 12.70 2.62 -14.17
N ASP A 242 12.66 2.06 -12.96
CA ASP A 242 12.68 0.60 -12.80
C ASP A 242 11.26 0.03 -12.87
N LYS A 243 10.79 -0.22 -14.10
CA LYS A 243 9.47 -0.84 -14.38
C LYS A 243 9.28 -2.22 -13.72
N LYS A 244 10.30 -2.74 -13.04
CA LYS A 244 10.28 -4.05 -12.38
C LYS A 244 9.74 -4.01 -10.96
N LEU A 245 9.66 -2.84 -10.31
CA LEU A 245 9.27 -2.70 -8.90
C LEU A 245 8.19 -1.61 -8.72
N VAL A 246 7.49 -1.63 -7.59
CA VAL A 246 6.54 -0.55 -7.22
C VAL A 246 7.33 0.70 -6.88
N SER A 247 6.97 1.82 -7.51
CA SER A 247 7.67 3.09 -7.31
C SER A 247 7.08 3.89 -6.14
N LEU A 248 7.89 4.77 -5.58
CA LEU A 248 7.46 5.74 -4.57
C LEU A 248 6.24 6.57 -5.04
N GLN A 249 6.19 6.97 -6.32
CA GLN A 249 5.10 7.77 -6.88
C GLN A 249 3.76 7.02 -6.86
N ASP A 250 3.79 5.73 -7.20
CA ASP A 250 2.59 4.89 -7.18
C ASP A 250 2.01 4.80 -5.75
N VAL A 251 2.88 4.73 -4.74
CA VAL A 251 2.48 4.63 -3.33
C VAL A 251 1.95 5.94 -2.77
N PHE A 252 2.53 7.08 -3.14
CA PHE A 252 2.10 8.40 -2.63
C PHE A 252 0.63 8.69 -2.90
N LEU A 253 0.10 8.22 -4.03
CA LEU A 253 -1.33 8.34 -4.35
C LEU A 253 -2.19 7.65 -3.27
N PHE A 254 -1.84 6.43 -2.88
CA PHE A 254 -2.56 5.68 -1.85
C PHE A 254 -2.41 6.31 -0.47
N VAL A 255 -1.21 6.74 -0.09
CA VAL A 255 -0.99 7.44 1.19
C VAL A 255 -1.85 8.69 1.26
N GLY A 256 -1.97 9.44 0.16
CA GLY A 256 -2.78 10.66 0.10
C GLY A 256 -4.26 10.40 0.32
N GLU A 257 -4.79 9.36 -0.32
CA GLU A 257 -6.17 8.93 -0.15
C GLU A 257 -6.44 8.46 1.27
N ILE A 258 -5.54 7.65 1.83
CA ILE A 258 -5.65 7.13 3.19
C ILE A 258 -5.63 8.27 4.21
N VAL A 259 -4.67 9.20 4.11
CA VAL A 259 -4.57 10.35 5.03
C VAL A 259 -5.82 11.22 4.93
N ALA A 260 -6.31 11.49 3.73
CA ALA A 260 -7.53 12.28 3.55
C ALA A 260 -8.77 11.59 4.16
N GLN A 261 -8.93 10.27 3.94
CA GLN A 261 -10.00 9.48 4.54
C GLN A 261 -9.88 9.41 6.06
N LEU A 262 -8.67 9.25 6.61
CA LEU A 262 -8.43 9.27 8.06
C LEU A 262 -8.79 10.62 8.67
N GLN A 263 -8.36 11.72 8.04
CA GLN A 263 -8.71 13.06 8.49
C GLN A 263 -10.23 13.27 8.47
N TYR A 264 -10.90 12.82 7.41
CA TYR A 264 -12.34 12.88 7.32
C TYR A 264 -13.03 12.04 8.41
N ASP A 265 -12.62 10.79 8.61
CA ASP A 265 -13.20 9.90 9.63
C ASP A 265 -12.99 10.45 11.05
N LEU A 266 -11.81 11.01 11.34
CA LEU A 266 -11.47 11.61 12.64
C LEU A 266 -12.26 12.88 12.94
N LEU A 267 -12.64 13.66 11.91
CA LEU A 267 -13.41 14.90 12.05
C LEU A 267 -14.93 14.66 12.00
N SER A 268 -15.41 13.93 11.00
CA SER A 268 -16.83 13.79 10.65
C SER A 268 -17.57 12.77 11.50
N LYS A 269 -16.95 11.62 11.81
CA LYS A 269 -17.56 10.54 12.60
C LYS A 269 -17.26 10.67 14.09
N SER A 270 -16.92 11.88 14.54
CA SER A 270 -16.70 12.15 15.96
C SER A 270 -17.93 11.82 16.82
N THR A 271 -19.14 11.74 16.26
CA THR A 271 -20.34 11.24 16.94
C THR A 271 -20.41 9.72 17.02
N ASP A 272 -20.03 9.00 15.97
CA ASP A 272 -20.27 7.55 15.83
C ASP A 272 -19.05 6.67 16.17
N LEU A 273 -17.88 7.29 16.40
CA LEU A 273 -16.64 6.60 16.82
C LEU A 273 -16.29 5.37 15.94
N SER A 274 -16.52 5.43 14.62
CA SER A 274 -16.22 4.31 13.71
C SER A 274 -15.06 4.65 12.78
N LEU A 275 -13.87 4.23 13.17
CA LEU A 275 -12.66 4.31 12.35
C LEU A 275 -12.46 2.96 11.67
N SER A 276 -12.17 2.97 10.38
CA SER A 276 -11.97 1.72 9.65
C SER A 276 -10.65 1.06 10.05
N PHE A 277 -10.72 -0.16 10.61
CA PHE A 277 -9.53 -0.97 10.94
C PHE A 277 -8.65 -1.18 9.70
N ASN A 278 -9.27 -1.46 8.54
CA ASN A 278 -8.53 -1.65 7.29
C ASN A 278 -7.78 -0.38 6.89
N LEU A 279 -8.39 0.80 7.09
CA LEU A 279 -7.77 2.07 6.74
C LEU A 279 -6.50 2.36 7.57
N VAL A 280 -6.53 2.09 8.88
CA VAL A 280 -5.36 2.27 9.76
C VAL A 280 -4.28 1.23 9.51
N ARG A 281 -4.66 -0.03 9.25
CA ARG A 281 -3.69 -1.05 8.86
C ARG A 281 -3.00 -0.66 7.56
N ASP A 282 -3.77 -0.20 6.58
CA ASP A 282 -3.21 0.22 5.29
C ASP A 282 -2.33 1.46 5.47
N PHE A 283 -2.70 2.41 6.33
CA PHE A 283 -1.85 3.54 6.69
C PHE A 283 -0.46 3.07 7.11
N ALA A 284 -0.36 2.21 8.13
CA ALA A 284 0.91 1.64 8.61
C ALA A 284 1.68 0.88 7.50
N ALA A 285 0.96 0.08 6.70
CA ALA A 285 1.57 -0.72 5.65
C ALA A 285 2.21 0.11 4.52
N PHE A 286 1.69 1.32 4.26
CA PHE A 286 2.23 2.22 3.22
C PHE A 286 3.21 3.27 3.79
N THR A 287 3.05 3.72 5.03
CA THR A 287 3.92 4.72 5.66
C THR A 287 5.35 4.22 5.86
N LEU A 288 5.51 2.98 6.32
CA LEU A 288 6.82 2.40 6.60
C LEU A 288 7.71 2.32 5.35
N PRO A 289 7.26 1.74 4.21
CA PRO A 289 8.05 1.74 2.97
C PRO A 289 8.40 3.14 2.46
N VAL A 290 7.47 4.10 2.58
CA VAL A 290 7.70 5.50 2.16
C VAL A 290 8.76 6.16 3.05
N GLY A 291 8.66 6.01 4.37
CA GLY A 291 9.63 6.52 5.33
C GLY A 291 11.03 5.94 5.10
N ASN A 292 11.12 4.64 4.81
CA ASN A 292 12.39 3.97 4.50
C ASN A 292 13.06 4.54 3.24
N VAL A 293 12.30 4.71 2.15
CA VAL A 293 12.85 5.29 0.91
C VAL A 293 13.29 6.73 1.13
N ILE A 294 12.49 7.54 1.81
CA ILE A 294 12.84 8.94 2.09
C ILE A 294 14.09 9.02 2.97
N SER A 295 14.21 8.16 3.98
CA SER A 295 15.39 8.09 4.86
C SER A 295 16.68 7.79 4.09
N LEU A 296 16.61 6.94 3.05
CA LEU A 296 17.78 6.61 2.22
C LEU A 296 18.29 7.81 1.39
N HIS A 297 17.44 8.81 1.14
CA HIS A 297 17.83 10.02 0.43
C HIS A 297 18.44 11.09 1.34
N VAL A 298 18.46 10.87 2.67
CA VAL A 298 19.07 11.82 3.61
C VAL A 298 20.52 11.41 3.89
N PRO A 299 21.50 12.29 3.65
CA PRO A 299 22.90 11.98 3.92
C PRO A 299 23.10 11.60 5.38
N PHE A 300 23.75 10.44 5.61
CA PHE A 300 24.24 10.01 6.93
C PHE A 300 23.19 9.78 8.02
N GLY A 301 21.91 9.57 7.66
CA GLY A 301 20.86 9.24 8.64
C GLY A 301 20.49 10.38 9.59
N PHE A 302 20.83 11.62 9.23
CA PHE A 302 20.33 12.79 9.94
C PHE A 302 18.85 13.05 9.61
N PRO A 303 18.07 13.65 10.51
CA PRO A 303 16.73 14.12 10.17
C PRO A 303 16.77 15.20 9.07
N ILE A 304 15.74 15.22 8.23
CA ILE A 304 15.60 16.19 7.14
C ILE A 304 15.45 17.59 7.72
N THR A 305 16.33 18.52 7.35
CA THR A 305 16.12 19.94 7.69
C THR A 305 15.06 20.52 6.77
N PHE A 306 13.98 21.06 7.34
CA PHE A 306 12.84 21.60 6.62
C PHE A 306 12.59 23.08 7.00
N PRO A 307 12.26 23.99 6.05
CA PRO A 307 12.05 23.76 4.61
C PRO A 307 13.34 23.44 3.85
N LEU A 308 13.21 22.70 2.75
CA LEU A 308 14.35 22.28 1.93
C LEU A 308 14.95 23.48 1.17
N LEU A 309 16.27 23.66 1.22
CA LEU A 309 16.99 24.68 0.43
C LEU A 309 16.84 24.39 -1.08
N GLU A 310 16.80 25.41 -1.94
CA GLU A 310 16.74 25.25 -3.41
C GLU A 310 17.96 24.49 -3.94
N ILE A 311 17.74 23.49 -4.79
CA ILE A 311 18.78 22.67 -5.43
C ILE A 311 18.40 22.48 -6.90
N ASP A 312 19.33 22.74 -7.81
CA ASP A 312 19.12 22.86 -9.26
C ASP A 312 19.15 21.52 -10.04
N THR A 313 18.59 20.42 -9.51
CA THR A 313 18.52 19.15 -10.27
C THR A 313 17.12 18.53 -10.32
N ASP A 314 16.74 18.00 -11.51
CA ASP A 314 15.41 17.45 -11.77
C ASP A 314 15.06 16.24 -10.88
N GLU A 315 16.02 15.38 -10.55
CA GLU A 315 15.81 14.27 -9.60
C GLU A 315 15.61 14.77 -8.16
N ALA A 316 16.31 15.83 -7.74
CA ALA A 316 16.14 16.42 -6.43
C ALA A 316 14.79 17.13 -6.27
N GLN A 317 14.25 17.69 -7.36
CA GLN A 317 12.93 18.32 -7.36
C GLN A 317 11.80 17.30 -7.10
N TYR A 318 11.90 16.10 -7.68
CA TYR A 318 10.93 15.03 -7.45
C TYR A 318 10.88 14.59 -5.97
N TYR A 319 12.03 14.31 -5.35
CA TYR A 319 12.06 13.95 -3.93
C TYR A 319 11.65 15.10 -3.03
N ARG A 320 11.96 16.34 -3.40
CA ARG A 320 11.51 17.54 -2.70
C ARG A 320 9.99 17.57 -2.58
N GLU A 321 9.27 17.41 -3.70
CA GLU A 321 7.80 17.42 -3.70
C GLU A 321 7.23 16.32 -2.81
N CYS A 322 7.79 15.12 -2.86
CA CYS A 322 7.41 14.00 -2.00
C CYS A 322 7.65 14.30 -0.50
N ILE A 323 8.81 14.87 -0.16
CA ILE A 323 9.18 15.22 1.22
C ILE A 323 8.29 16.36 1.75
N GLU A 324 8.11 17.43 0.98
CA GLU A 324 7.22 18.54 1.34
C GLU A 324 5.78 18.06 1.53
N TRP A 325 5.28 17.27 0.59
CA TRP A 325 3.94 16.71 0.67
C TRP A 325 3.77 15.84 1.92
N LEU A 326 4.75 14.98 2.24
CA LEU A 326 4.70 14.13 3.43
C LEU A 326 4.68 14.99 4.69
N TYR A 327 5.55 16.00 4.78
CA TYR A 327 5.57 16.92 5.91
C TYR A 327 4.20 17.55 6.15
N TYR A 328 3.60 18.19 5.13
CA TYR A 328 2.34 18.92 5.30
C TYR A 328 1.15 17.99 5.59
N ARG A 329 1.07 16.83 4.92
CA ARG A 329 -0.04 15.90 5.12
C ARG A 329 -0.01 15.25 6.50
N PHE A 330 1.17 14.84 6.97
CA PHE A 330 1.32 14.22 8.27
C PHE A 330 1.22 15.24 9.41
N TYR A 331 1.72 16.46 9.22
CA TYR A 331 1.46 17.56 10.15
C TYR A 331 -0.04 17.85 10.26
N GLY A 332 -0.76 17.92 9.12
CA GLY A 332 -2.20 18.08 9.12
C GLY A 332 -2.93 16.95 9.85
N LEU A 333 -2.55 15.69 9.62
CA LEU A 333 -3.12 14.54 10.32
C LEU A 333 -2.82 14.56 11.82
N LEU A 334 -1.62 14.98 12.24
CA LEU A 334 -1.28 15.17 13.64
C LEU A 334 -2.18 16.21 14.31
N LEU A 335 -2.42 17.35 13.67
CA LEU A 335 -3.34 18.36 14.20
C LEU A 335 -4.78 17.82 14.30
N THR A 336 -5.23 17.06 13.30
CA THR A 336 -6.53 16.39 13.35
C THR A 336 -6.59 15.40 14.52
N MET A 337 -5.53 14.62 14.72
CA MET A 337 -5.45 13.64 15.78
C MET A 337 -5.47 14.29 17.17
N GLU A 338 -4.68 15.35 17.37
CA GLU A 338 -4.70 16.18 18.58
C GLU A 338 -6.11 16.72 18.86
N PHE A 339 -6.78 17.24 17.85
CA PHE A 339 -8.16 17.73 17.98
C PHE A 339 -9.13 16.62 18.38
N SER A 340 -9.07 15.45 17.73
CA SER A 340 -9.91 14.30 18.06
C SER A 340 -9.65 13.80 19.49
N LEU A 341 -8.40 13.79 19.95
CA LEU A 341 -8.03 13.42 21.32
C LEU A 341 -8.54 14.43 22.37
N ARG A 342 -8.56 15.73 22.06
CA ARG A 342 -9.17 16.74 22.95
C ARG A 342 -10.68 16.56 23.05
N LEU A 343 -11.33 16.26 21.92
CA LEU A 343 -12.78 16.03 21.92
C LEU A 343 -13.17 14.83 22.80
N LEU A 344 -12.34 13.79 22.83
CA LEU A 344 -12.51 12.66 23.75
C LEU A 344 -12.40 13.07 25.21
N GLU A 345 -11.48 13.98 25.55
CA GLU A 345 -11.31 14.44 26.93
C GLU A 345 -12.61 15.02 27.49
N GLY A 346 -13.30 15.81 26.67
CA GLY A 346 -14.61 16.38 27.00
C GLY A 346 -15.71 15.33 27.20
N ARG A 347 -15.62 14.16 26.54
CA ARG A 347 -16.59 13.05 26.67
C ARG A 347 -16.28 12.10 27.82
N LEU A 348 -15.01 11.88 28.12
CA LEU A 348 -14.57 11.06 29.25
C LEU A 348 -15.02 11.67 30.59
N GLY A 349 -15.18 13.00 30.66
CA GLY A 349 -15.79 13.67 31.81
C GLY A 349 -17.31 13.46 31.95
N LEU A 350 -17.99 12.92 30.94
CA LEU A 350 -19.45 12.74 30.88
C LEU A 350 -19.89 11.26 30.92
N GLN A 351 -19.02 10.32 30.54
CA GLN A 351 -19.35 8.89 30.49
C GLN A 351 -19.16 8.20 31.85
N GLU A 352 -20.16 8.34 32.73
CA GLU A 352 -20.36 7.39 33.84
C GLU A 352 -21.38 6.28 33.52
N LYS A 353 -22.16 6.34 32.43
CA LYS A 353 -23.20 5.32 32.17
C LYS A 353 -23.48 5.06 30.68
N GLY A 354 -23.11 3.88 30.20
CA GLY A 354 -23.98 3.06 29.34
C GLY A 354 -23.92 3.20 27.82
N GLU A 355 -22.83 3.66 27.20
CA GLU A 355 -22.64 3.52 25.73
C GLU A 355 -21.82 2.27 25.37
N ASP A 356 -21.97 1.77 24.13
CA ASP A 356 -21.36 0.55 23.58
C ASP A 356 -19.83 0.52 23.74
N THR A 357 -19.39 0.02 24.90
CA THR A 357 -17.98 -0.03 25.34
C THR A 357 -17.04 -0.64 24.30
N GLN A 358 -17.52 -1.60 23.49
CA GLN A 358 -16.72 -2.29 22.48
C GLN A 358 -16.36 -1.42 21.26
N VAL A 359 -17.29 -0.64 20.72
CA VAL A 359 -17.01 0.21 19.54
C VAL A 359 -16.02 1.31 19.92
N VAL A 360 -16.22 1.88 21.11
CA VAL A 360 -15.33 2.88 21.70
C VAL A 360 -13.92 2.32 21.92
N GLN A 361 -13.80 1.07 22.40
CA GLN A 361 -12.51 0.39 22.57
C GLN A 361 -11.79 0.12 21.23
N ILE A 362 -12.50 -0.31 20.19
CA ILE A 362 -11.90 -0.57 18.87
C ILE A 362 -11.35 0.74 18.28
N TRP A 363 -12.15 1.81 18.26
CA TRP A 363 -11.72 3.11 17.75
C TRP A 363 -10.51 3.65 18.50
N TRP A 364 -10.47 3.47 19.82
CA TRP A 364 -9.35 3.93 20.62
C TRP A 364 -8.05 3.14 20.38
N SER A 365 -8.11 1.82 20.16
CA SER A 365 -6.89 1.04 19.87
C SER A 365 -6.29 1.46 18.53
N LEU A 366 -7.13 1.82 17.56
CA LEU A 366 -6.71 2.33 16.26
C LEU A 366 -6.03 3.71 16.36
N CYS A 367 -6.43 4.55 17.32
CA CYS A 367 -5.79 5.83 17.58
C CYS A 367 -4.31 5.68 17.99
N LEU A 368 -3.99 4.70 18.85
CA LEU A 368 -2.61 4.45 19.26
C LEU A 368 -1.73 4.02 18.08
N LYS A 369 -2.27 3.23 17.14
CA LYS A 369 -1.58 2.85 15.91
C LYS A 369 -1.26 4.06 15.04
N ILE A 370 -2.22 4.96 14.82
CA ILE A 370 -1.98 6.19 14.06
C ILE A 370 -0.91 7.04 14.74
N LEU A 371 -0.96 7.19 16.07
CA LEU A 371 0.03 7.96 16.82
C LEU A 371 1.44 7.37 16.70
N LYS A 372 1.57 6.05 16.70
CA LYS A 372 2.85 5.37 16.47
C LYS A 372 3.43 5.71 15.10
N GLU A 373 2.63 5.59 14.03
CA GLU A 373 3.07 5.93 12.67
C GLU A 373 3.42 7.43 12.54
N LEU A 374 2.63 8.31 13.16
CA LEU A 374 2.92 9.76 13.21
C LEU A 374 4.23 10.05 13.95
N ASN A 375 4.51 9.34 15.06
CA ASN A 375 5.77 9.45 15.78
C ASN A 375 6.95 9.02 14.91
N ASP A 376 6.85 7.89 14.23
CA ASP A 376 7.93 7.37 13.39
C ASP A 376 8.24 8.29 12.21
N ILE A 377 7.21 8.89 11.60
CA ILE A 377 7.40 9.89 10.54
C ILE A 377 7.93 11.22 11.10
N SER A 378 7.57 11.59 12.32
CA SER A 378 8.08 12.82 12.95
C SER A 378 9.61 12.80 13.12
N LYS A 379 10.20 11.61 13.29
CA LYS A 379 11.65 11.41 13.40
C LYS A 379 12.39 11.65 12.08
N LEU A 380 11.68 11.62 10.95
CA LEU A 380 12.26 11.91 9.64
C LEU A 380 12.63 13.39 9.47
N TYR A 381 12.05 14.30 10.26
CA TYR A 381 12.21 15.74 10.10
C TYR A 381 12.80 16.39 11.35
N THR A 382 13.78 17.26 11.13
CA THR A 382 14.41 18.06 12.19
C THR A 382 13.35 18.91 12.89
N GLY A 383 13.21 18.70 14.20
CA GLY A 383 12.28 19.47 15.05
C GLY A 383 10.82 19.00 15.01
N MET A 384 10.41 18.16 14.07
CA MET A 384 9.02 17.68 14.00
C MET A 384 8.70 16.72 15.15
N GLU A 385 9.65 15.90 15.58
CA GLU A 385 9.52 15.08 16.78
C GLU A 385 9.19 15.92 18.04
N ASN A 386 9.85 17.08 18.20
CA ASN A 386 9.55 18.00 19.31
C ASN A 386 8.12 18.53 19.22
N VAL A 387 7.64 18.83 18.01
CA VAL A 387 6.27 19.29 17.77
C VAL A 387 5.27 18.17 18.09
N PHE A 388 5.52 16.95 17.63
CA PHE A 388 4.71 15.78 17.95
C PHE A 388 4.55 15.62 19.47
N TRP A 389 5.66 15.58 20.21
CA TRP A 389 5.62 15.43 21.67
C TRP A 389 5.03 16.63 22.40
N GLN A 390 5.19 17.84 21.86
CA GLN A 390 4.47 19.01 22.37
C GLN A 390 2.97 18.83 22.26
N LYS A 391 2.47 18.35 21.11
CA LYS A 391 1.04 18.08 20.95
C LYS A 391 0.54 16.96 21.87
N MET A 392 1.33 15.90 22.05
CA MET A 392 1.00 14.83 22.99
C MET A 392 0.95 15.32 24.44
N ARG A 393 1.79 16.28 24.84
CA ARG A 393 1.70 16.92 26.16
C ARG A 393 0.39 17.69 26.34
N GLU A 394 -0.08 18.38 25.31
CA GLU A 394 -1.33 19.16 25.34
C GLU A 394 -2.57 18.27 25.49
N VAL A 395 -2.50 16.99 25.10
CA VAL A 395 -3.59 16.00 25.22
C VAL A 395 -3.26 14.86 26.19
N LYS A 396 -2.36 15.13 27.14
CA LYS A 396 -1.86 14.14 28.12
C LYS A 396 -2.96 13.34 28.82
N PRO A 397 -4.05 13.94 29.35
CA PRO A 397 -5.09 13.17 30.04
C PRO A 397 -5.76 12.13 29.13
N SER A 398 -6.10 12.52 27.90
CA SER A 398 -6.66 11.61 26.88
C SER A 398 -5.69 10.51 26.51
N LEU A 399 -4.42 10.85 26.25
CA LEU A 399 -3.39 9.88 25.91
C LEU A 399 -3.19 8.84 27.02
N CYS A 400 -3.10 9.29 28.28
CA CYS A 400 -2.99 8.39 29.42
C CYS A 400 -4.20 7.45 29.56
N CYS A 401 -5.42 7.98 29.35
CA CYS A 401 -6.64 7.18 29.40
C CYS A 401 -6.66 6.10 28.31
N LEU A 402 -6.28 6.46 27.08
CA LEU A 402 -6.18 5.53 25.96
C LEU A 402 -5.22 4.39 26.29
N ILE A 403 -4.00 4.70 26.72
CA ILE A 403 -2.98 3.68 26.98
C ILE A 403 -3.45 2.69 28.06
N VAL A 404 -3.97 3.19 29.19
CA VAL A 404 -4.40 2.31 30.30
C VAL A 404 -5.57 1.39 29.92
N LYS A 405 -6.45 1.82 29.01
CA LYS A 405 -7.64 1.05 28.65
C LYS A 405 -7.38 0.00 27.56
N LEU A 406 -6.30 0.12 26.79
CA LEU A 406 -6.21 -0.52 25.47
C LEU A 406 -4.86 -1.12 25.17
N ALA A 407 -3.82 -0.76 25.92
CA ALA A 407 -2.53 -1.33 25.68
C ALA A 407 -2.59 -2.84 25.92
N THR A 408 -2.21 -3.62 24.90
CA THR A 408 -2.15 -5.08 24.92
C THR A 408 -0.72 -5.57 24.79
N GLU A 409 -0.41 -6.76 25.29
CA GLU A 409 0.96 -7.33 25.20
C GLU A 409 1.44 -7.56 23.76
N SER A 410 0.53 -7.58 22.78
CA SER A 410 0.83 -7.84 21.37
C SER A 410 1.47 -6.67 20.62
N GLU A 411 1.52 -5.47 21.19
CA GLU A 411 2.01 -4.27 20.50
C GLU A 411 3.24 -3.67 21.18
N ASP A 412 4.12 -3.10 20.37
CA ASP A 412 5.34 -2.45 20.84
C ASP A 412 5.07 -0.97 21.19
N TYR A 413 5.06 -0.70 22.50
CA TYR A 413 4.93 0.62 23.12
C TYR A 413 6.28 1.23 23.53
N GLY A 414 7.41 0.69 23.06
CA GLY A 414 8.75 1.15 23.39
C GLY A 414 8.92 2.67 23.23
N TRP A 415 8.33 3.21 22.16
CA TRP A 415 8.35 4.64 21.82
C TRP A 415 7.73 5.57 22.87
N LEU A 416 6.88 5.07 23.77
CA LEU A 416 6.28 5.86 24.86
C LEU A 416 7.18 5.94 26.11
N PHE A 417 8.13 5.01 26.28
CA PHE A 417 8.98 4.98 27.49
C PHE A 417 10.02 6.10 27.52
N GLU A 418 10.42 6.58 26.35
CA GLU A 418 11.41 7.65 26.19
C GLU A 418 10.85 9.01 26.64
N HIS A 419 9.52 9.19 26.62
CA HIS A 419 8.84 10.46 26.88
C HIS A 419 7.97 10.45 28.14
N LYS A 420 8.62 10.50 29.30
CA LYS A 420 7.96 10.44 30.63
C LYS A 420 7.03 11.63 30.89
N GLU A 421 7.23 12.75 30.21
CA GLU A 421 6.46 13.99 30.35
C GLU A 421 5.01 13.83 29.88
N VAL A 422 4.75 12.96 28.89
CA VAL A 422 3.40 12.71 28.36
C VAL A 422 2.66 11.59 29.08
N THR A 423 3.32 10.85 29.98
CA THR A 423 2.72 9.75 30.75
C THR A 423 2.59 10.08 32.23
N ASP A 424 1.74 9.34 32.93
CA ASP A 424 1.64 9.38 34.40
C ASP A 424 2.13 8.07 35.03
N PHE A 425 2.08 8.00 36.36
CA PHE A 425 2.48 6.79 37.09
C PHE A 425 1.62 5.58 36.73
N LYS A 426 0.31 5.75 36.53
CA LYS A 426 -0.62 4.64 36.24
C LYS A 426 -0.30 4.02 34.89
N VAL A 427 -0.08 4.86 33.87
CA VAL A 427 0.31 4.45 32.52
C VAL A 427 1.64 3.69 32.55
N ARG A 428 2.66 4.27 33.18
CA ARG A 428 3.99 3.63 33.23
C ARG A 428 3.96 2.29 33.97
N ARG A 429 3.21 2.22 35.07
CA ARG A 429 2.99 0.94 35.77
C ARG A 429 2.28 -0.06 34.87
N HIS A 430 1.21 0.35 34.19
CA HIS A 430 0.46 -0.54 33.30
C HIS A 430 1.33 -1.07 32.15
N LEU A 431 2.03 -0.19 31.45
CA LEU A 431 2.97 -0.58 30.39
C LEU A 431 4.09 -1.50 30.91
N ALA A 432 4.64 -1.22 32.10
CA ALA A 432 5.65 -2.09 32.70
C ALA A 432 5.10 -3.47 33.05
N MET A 433 3.84 -3.57 33.47
CA MET A 433 3.19 -4.87 33.73
C MET A 433 2.99 -5.67 32.44
N LEU A 434 2.69 -5.01 31.31
CA LEU A 434 2.57 -5.68 29.99
C LEU A 434 3.90 -6.24 29.46
N LEU A 435 5.05 -5.77 29.97
CA LEU A 435 6.36 -6.32 29.63
C LEU A 435 6.70 -7.58 30.44
N LEU A 436 5.96 -7.86 31.50
CA LEU A 436 6.16 -9.05 32.32
C LEU A 436 5.33 -10.20 31.73
N PRO A 437 5.88 -11.42 31.67
CA PRO A 437 5.13 -12.56 31.17
C PRO A 437 3.90 -12.84 32.05
N GLU A 438 2.77 -13.17 31.44
CA GLU A 438 1.62 -13.71 32.17
C GLU A 438 2.02 -15.03 32.85
N VAL A 439 1.90 -15.07 34.18
CA VAL A 439 2.09 -16.30 34.95
C VAL A 439 0.80 -17.08 34.85
N GLY A 440 0.81 -18.19 34.10
CA GLY A 440 -0.39 -19.02 33.94
C GLY A 440 -0.82 -19.67 35.26
N ASP A 441 -2.13 -19.81 35.48
CA ASP A 441 -2.72 -20.45 36.67
C ASP A 441 -2.29 -21.92 36.89
N ASN A 442 -1.65 -22.54 35.88
CA ASN A 442 -1.19 -23.93 35.89
C ASN A 442 0.32 -24.11 36.19
N GLU A 443 1.04 -23.05 36.59
CA GLU A 443 2.45 -23.18 36.98
C GLU A 443 2.58 -23.82 38.37
N ALA A 444 3.61 -24.68 38.51
CA ALA A 444 3.88 -25.42 39.74
C ALA A 444 4.03 -24.49 40.95
N LEU A 445 3.26 -24.75 42.01
CA LEU A 445 3.35 -24.01 43.27
C LEU A 445 4.72 -24.24 43.92
N PHE A 446 5.47 -23.16 44.15
CA PHE A 446 6.74 -23.25 44.88
C PHE A 446 6.49 -23.06 46.38
N TYR A 447 6.46 -24.19 47.10
CA TYR A 447 6.17 -24.24 48.54
C TYR A 447 7.42 -23.92 49.38
N MET A 448 7.26 -23.01 50.34
CA MET A 448 8.27 -22.63 51.31
C MET A 448 7.71 -22.75 52.73
N LEU A 449 8.40 -23.51 53.59
CA LEU A 449 8.05 -23.65 55.00
C LEU A 449 9.10 -22.94 55.85
N SER A 450 8.75 -21.78 56.41
CA SER A 450 9.68 -20.94 57.17
C SER A 450 9.26 -20.78 58.62
N GLY A 451 10.20 -20.78 59.55
CA GLY A 451 9.97 -20.40 60.95
C GLY A 451 10.18 -18.90 61.15
N ARG A 452 9.29 -18.22 61.89
CA ARG A 452 9.41 -16.77 62.15
C ARG A 452 10.77 -16.36 62.75
N SER A 453 11.34 -17.21 63.61
CA SER A 453 12.64 -16.95 64.26
C SER A 453 13.85 -17.06 63.32
N LYS A 454 13.69 -17.69 62.15
CA LYS A 454 14.76 -17.92 61.15
C LYS A 454 14.32 -17.54 59.73
N LEU A 455 13.39 -16.59 59.62
CA LEU A 455 12.71 -16.24 58.37
C LEU A 455 13.69 -16.04 57.20
N LEU A 456 14.70 -15.20 57.38
CA LEU A 456 15.66 -14.86 56.32
C LEU A 456 16.57 -16.03 55.96
N GLU A 457 17.08 -16.78 56.95
CA GLU A 457 17.98 -17.92 56.73
C GLU A 457 17.28 -19.03 55.94
N GLU A 458 16.06 -19.38 56.35
CA GLU A 458 15.28 -20.44 55.72
C GLU A 458 14.76 -20.00 54.34
N SER A 459 14.26 -18.77 54.20
CA SER A 459 13.81 -18.21 52.92
C SER A 459 14.94 -18.12 51.90
N PHE A 460 16.15 -17.72 52.33
CA PHE A 460 17.32 -17.70 51.46
C PHE A 460 17.69 -19.11 50.97
N GLY A 461 17.57 -20.13 51.82
CA GLY A 461 17.78 -21.52 51.43
C GLY A 461 16.80 -22.01 50.37
N TYR A 462 15.53 -21.61 50.46
CA TYR A 462 14.52 -21.95 49.45
C TYR A 462 14.73 -21.19 48.14
N ILE A 463 14.84 -19.85 48.19
CA ILE A 463 14.98 -18.99 47.01
C ILE A 463 16.32 -19.23 46.30
N GLY A 464 17.42 -19.38 47.05
CA GLY A 464 18.75 -19.58 46.50
C GLY A 464 18.91 -20.87 45.70
N ASN A 465 18.04 -21.86 45.95
CA ASN A 465 18.02 -23.14 45.24
C ASN A 465 16.85 -23.25 44.24
N ALA A 466 16.01 -22.22 44.12
CA ALA A 466 14.85 -22.23 43.23
C ALA A 466 15.28 -22.09 41.76
N SER A 467 14.61 -22.80 40.87
CA SER A 467 14.76 -22.58 39.42
C SER A 467 14.08 -21.27 39.00
N LEU A 468 14.43 -20.76 37.82
CA LEU A 468 13.79 -19.57 37.25
C LEU A 468 12.26 -19.76 37.08
N GLU A 469 11.82 -20.97 36.74
CA GLU A 469 10.41 -21.32 36.61
C GLU A 469 9.70 -21.27 37.97
N ASN A 470 10.32 -21.81 39.03
CA ASN A 470 9.78 -21.78 40.38
C ASN A 470 9.62 -20.35 40.92
N LEU A 471 10.53 -19.45 40.56
CA LEU A 471 10.49 -18.04 40.99
C LEU A 471 9.51 -17.19 40.18
N ARG A 472 9.17 -17.62 38.96
CA ARG A 472 8.15 -16.98 38.12
C ARG A 472 6.75 -17.48 38.42
N GLY A 473 6.63 -18.72 38.90
CA GLY A 473 5.38 -19.32 39.34
C GLY A 473 4.84 -18.78 40.66
N SER A 474 3.72 -19.36 41.11
CA SER A 474 3.06 -18.95 42.35
C SER A 474 3.83 -19.41 43.58
N LEU A 475 4.34 -18.46 44.37
CA LEU A 475 4.98 -18.71 45.66
C LEU A 475 3.92 -19.02 46.73
N PHE A 476 4.10 -20.12 47.46
CA PHE A 476 3.25 -20.47 48.58
C PHE A 476 4.08 -20.56 49.86
N VAL A 477 3.72 -19.78 50.88
CA VAL A 477 4.44 -19.72 52.15
C VAL A 477 3.55 -20.21 53.27
N GLU A 478 4.13 -21.05 54.14
CA GLU A 478 3.54 -21.50 55.39
C GLU A 478 4.52 -21.25 56.54
N PHE A 479 4.02 -20.75 57.67
CA PHE A 479 4.83 -20.57 58.86
C PHE A 479 4.78 -21.81 59.75
N LYS A 480 5.94 -22.26 60.22
CA LYS A 480 6.02 -23.42 61.11
C LYS A 480 5.15 -23.20 62.35
N HIS A 481 4.29 -24.17 62.64
CA HIS A 481 3.36 -24.18 63.77
C HIS A 481 2.19 -23.18 63.68
N GLU A 482 1.88 -22.67 62.49
CA GLU A 482 0.71 -21.81 62.23
C GLU A 482 -0.23 -22.50 61.23
N GLU A 483 -1.55 -22.41 61.43
CA GLU A 483 -2.55 -22.93 60.49
C GLU A 483 -2.88 -21.94 59.35
N ALA A 484 -2.38 -20.72 59.45
CA ALA A 484 -2.64 -19.68 58.46
C ALA A 484 -1.98 -20.03 57.12
N THR A 485 -2.76 -19.99 56.04
CA THR A 485 -2.32 -20.28 54.67
C THR A 485 -2.92 -19.27 53.69
N GLY A 486 -2.35 -19.18 52.48
CA GLY A 486 -2.89 -18.38 51.37
C GLY A 486 -2.20 -17.03 51.16
N SER A 487 -2.82 -16.17 50.34
CA SER A 487 -2.20 -14.93 49.84
C SER A 487 -1.91 -13.88 50.92
N GLY A 488 -2.61 -13.94 52.06
CA GLY A 488 -2.33 -13.08 53.22
C GLY A 488 -0.99 -13.42 53.88
N VAL A 489 -0.66 -14.71 53.99
CA VAL A 489 0.61 -15.18 54.58
C VAL A 489 1.79 -14.84 53.67
N LEU A 490 1.61 -14.98 52.35
CA LEU A 490 2.62 -14.56 51.39
C LEU A 490 2.91 -13.05 51.47
N ARG A 491 1.87 -12.21 51.67
CA ARG A 491 2.03 -10.76 51.88
C ARG A 491 2.67 -10.40 53.22
N GLU A 492 2.55 -11.25 54.24
CA GLU A 492 3.23 -11.07 55.52
C GLU A 492 4.70 -11.52 55.45
N TRP A 493 4.98 -12.51 54.60
CA TRP A 493 6.33 -12.98 54.32
C TRP A 493 7.15 -11.99 53.47
N PHE A 494 6.52 -11.34 52.47
CA PHE A 494 7.09 -10.21 51.73
C PHE A 494 7.26 -8.98 52.62
#